data_AF-A0A7V2QVV6-F1
#
_entry.id   AF-A0A7V2QVV6-F1
#
_cell.length_a   1.000
_cell.length_b   1.000
_cell.length_c   1.000
_cell.angle_alpha   90.00
_cell.angle_beta   90.00
_cell.angle_gamma   90.00
#
_symmetry.space_group_name_H-M   'P 1'
#
loop_
_entity.id
_entity.type
_entity.pdbx_description
1 polymer ?
#
loop_
_entity_poly.entity_id
_entity_poly.type
_entity_poly.pdbx_seq_one_letter_code
_entity_poly.pdbx_strand_id
1 'polypeptide(L)'
;MGNPRYVLRNILVPIILAIAIFFLLHALVPSSVVMSSSMEPSLNVKQRILISKVAYHFHEPERGDIITFYPHGNQETVPFIKRIIGLPGESVEIKQGIVYIHNKDGNVLPLDEPYIKEVPSHPF
;
A
#
# COMPACT_ATOMS: atom_id res chain seq x y z
N MET A 1 -9.03 54.32 3.86
CA MET A 1 -9.75 53.10 4.28
C MET A 1 -9.84 52.14 3.10
N GLY A 2 -9.21 50.97 3.17
CA GLY A 2 -9.23 50.00 2.09
C GLY A 2 -10.64 49.48 1.83
N ASN A 3 -11.00 49.28 0.56
CA ASN A 3 -12.33 48.80 0.17
C ASN A 3 -12.64 47.48 0.90
N PRO A 4 -13.71 47.41 1.72
CA PRO A 4 -14.00 46.22 2.54
C PRO A 4 -14.24 44.98 1.68
N ARG A 5 -14.71 45.16 0.44
CA ARG A 5 -14.85 44.09 -0.56
C ARG A 5 -13.52 43.48 -1.01
N TYR A 6 -12.45 44.29 -1.08
CA TYR A 6 -11.12 43.82 -1.46
C TYR A 6 -10.49 43.00 -0.34
N VAL A 7 -10.62 43.46 0.92
CA VAL A 7 -10.16 42.75 2.11
C VAL A 7 -10.92 41.43 2.28
N LEU A 8 -12.24 41.45 2.10
CA LEU A 8 -13.08 40.25 2.20
C LEU A 8 -12.72 39.21 1.13
N ARG A 9 -12.53 39.61 -0.13
CA ARG A 9 -12.11 38.70 -1.22
C ARG A 9 -10.74 38.09 -0.94
N ASN A 10 -9.77 38.89 -0.50
CA ASN A 10 -8.41 38.43 -0.25
C ASN A 10 -8.30 37.51 0.97
N ILE A 11 -9.29 37.49 1.87
CA ILE A 11 -9.35 36.54 2.99
C ILE A 11 -10.17 35.31 2.62
N LEU A 12 -11.33 35.48 1.98
CA LEU A 12 -12.22 34.37 1.62
C LEU A 12 -11.59 33.43 0.59
N VAL A 13 -10.95 33.95 -0.45
CA VAL A 13 -10.39 33.11 -1.53
C VAL A 13 -9.29 32.17 -1.01
N PRO A 14 -8.28 32.63 -0.25
CA PRO A 14 -7.29 31.72 0.34
C PRO A 14 -7.89 30.72 1.34
N ILE A 15 -8.90 31.11 2.11
CA ILE A 15 -9.57 30.19 3.04
C ILE A 15 -10.26 29.06 2.27
N ILE A 16 -11.05 29.39 1.24
CA ILE A 16 -11.72 28.38 0.41
C ILE A 16 -10.70 27.48 -0.29
N LEU A 17 -9.63 28.07 -0.83
CA LEU A 17 -8.56 27.30 -1.47
C LEU A 17 -7.85 26.38 -0.48
N ALA A 18 -7.53 26.86 0.72
CA ALA A 18 -6.91 26.05 1.77
C ALA A 18 -7.81 24.90 2.21
N ILE A 19 -9.12 25.15 2.38
CA ILE A 19 -10.11 24.11 2.69
C ILE A 19 -10.18 23.08 1.56
N ALA A 20 -10.25 23.53 0.30
CA ALA A 20 -10.29 22.64 -0.85
C ALA A 20 -9.04 21.76 -0.95
N ILE A 21 -7.86 22.33 -0.76
CA ILE A 21 -6.59 21.59 -0.73
C ILE A 21 -6.55 20.62 0.45
N PHE A 22 -7.00 21.02 1.63
CA PHE A 22 -7.07 20.16 2.81
C PHE A 22 -7.94 18.92 2.55
N PHE A 23 -9.15 19.10 2.05
CA PHE A 23 -10.04 17.98 1.72
C PHE A 23 -9.46 17.10 0.61
N LEU A 24 -8.83 17.69 -0.41
CA LEU A 24 -8.17 16.95 -1.47
C LEU A 24 -7.05 16.05 -0.91
N LEU A 25 -6.12 16.62 -0.14
CA LEU A 25 -5.02 15.86 0.46
C LEU A 25 -5.54 14.76 1.40
N HIS A 26 -6.57 15.05 2.20
CA HIS A 26 -7.14 14.08 3.14
C HIS A 26 -7.86 12.93 2.42
N ALA A 27 -8.50 13.21 1.28
CA ALA A 27 -9.13 12.18 0.45
C ALA A 27 -8.10 11.26 -0.24
N LEU A 28 -6.94 11.81 -0.64
CA LEU A 28 -5.90 11.07 -1.36
C LEU A 28 -5.02 10.20 -0.45
N VAL A 29 -4.82 10.60 0.81
CA VAL A 29 -3.87 9.95 1.72
C VAL A 29 -4.57 9.42 2.99
N PRO A 30 -5.46 8.41 2.86
CA PRO A 30 -6.03 7.77 4.04
C PRO A 30 -4.93 7.06 4.84
N SER A 31 -4.89 7.31 6.14
CA SER A 31 -4.04 6.56 7.06
C SER A 31 -4.76 5.29 7.53
N SER A 32 -4.07 4.16 7.56
CA SER A 32 -4.57 2.92 8.18
C SER A 32 -3.66 2.50 9.33
N VAL A 33 -4.20 1.70 10.25
CA VAL A 33 -3.45 1.11 11.36
C VAL A 33 -3.25 -0.36 11.07
N VAL A 34 -2.01 -0.83 11.18
CA VAL A 34 -1.67 -2.25 11.02
C VAL A 34 -2.25 -3.03 12.20
N MET A 35 -3.25 -3.87 11.93
CA MET A 35 -3.95 -4.66 12.96
C MET A 35 -3.40 -6.08 13.12
N SER A 36 -2.58 -6.56 12.19
CA SER A 36 -2.06 -7.94 12.15
C SER A 36 -0.54 -7.97 12.23
N SER A 37 0.02 -8.95 12.95
CA SER A 37 1.46 -9.21 13.03
C SER A 37 2.04 -9.91 11.80
N SER A 38 1.21 -10.32 10.83
CA SER A 38 1.67 -11.10 9.67
C SER A 38 2.65 -10.39 8.73
N MET A 39 2.79 -9.06 8.88
CA MET A 39 3.76 -8.27 8.13
C MET A 39 5.01 -7.94 8.94
N GLU A 40 5.17 -8.47 10.15
CA GLU A 40 6.42 -8.36 10.89
C GLU A 40 7.54 -9.12 10.17
N PRO A 41 8.77 -8.58 10.14
CA PRO A 41 9.24 -7.35 10.79
C PRO A 41 9.05 -6.07 9.97
N SER A 42 8.54 -6.17 8.74
CA SER A 42 8.41 -5.01 7.83
C SER A 42 7.46 -3.95 8.37
N LEU A 43 6.36 -4.37 9.00
CA LEU A 43 5.35 -3.50 9.61
C LEU A 43 4.94 -4.04 10.98
N ASN A 44 5.01 -3.20 12.00
CA ASN A 44 4.67 -3.57 13.37
C ASN A 44 3.18 -3.40 13.66
N VAL A 45 2.64 -4.21 14.57
CA VAL A 45 1.26 -4.05 15.05
C VAL A 45 1.08 -2.66 15.67
N LYS A 46 -0.07 -2.01 15.41
CA LYS A 46 -0.41 -0.61 15.78
C LYS A 46 0.40 0.48 15.06
N GLN A 47 1.28 0.14 14.12
CA GLN A 47 1.93 1.13 13.27
C GLN A 47 0.90 1.83 12.37
N ARG A 48 0.98 3.16 12.29
CA ARG A 48 0.21 3.95 11.33
C ARG A 48 0.94 3.97 9.99
N ILE A 49 0.24 3.65 8.91
CA ILE A 49 0.75 3.72 7.55
C ILE A 49 -0.14 4.63 6.70
N LEU A 50 0.47 5.29 5.72
CA LEU A 50 -0.24 6.06 4.70
C LEU A 50 -0.44 5.17 3.49
N ILE A 51 -1.67 5.11 2.98
CA ILE A 51 -2.01 4.29 1.82
C ILE A 51 -2.21 5.21 0.61
N SER A 52 -1.52 4.91 -0.49
CA SER A 52 -1.79 5.55 -1.77
C SER A 52 -2.91 4.80 -2.51
N LYS A 53 -4.11 5.39 -2.56
CA LYS A 53 -5.23 4.83 -3.35
C LYS A 53 -5.10 5.06 -4.86
N VAL A 54 -4.19 5.94 -5.26
CA VAL A 54 -4.03 6.38 -6.66
C VAL A 54 -2.81 5.76 -7.34
N ALA A 55 -1.91 5.09 -6.61
CA ALA A 55 -0.69 4.50 -7.15
C ALA A 55 -0.94 3.68 -8.42
N TYR A 56 -1.90 2.75 -8.36
CA TYR A 56 -2.24 1.87 -9.47
C TYR A 56 -3.05 2.48 -10.61
N HIS A 57 -3.32 3.79 -10.56
CA HIS A 57 -3.81 4.54 -11.72
C HIS A 57 -2.66 5.06 -12.59
N PHE A 58 -1.44 5.10 -12.05
CA PHE A 58 -0.25 5.63 -12.72
C PHE A 58 0.76 4.55 -13.10
N HIS A 59 0.77 3.41 -12.41
CA HIS A 59 1.61 2.26 -12.73
C HIS A 59 0.88 0.94 -12.43
N GLU A 60 1.33 -0.16 -13.01
CA GLU A 60 0.81 -1.50 -12.70
C GLU A 60 1.37 -2.01 -11.35
N PRO A 61 0.70 -2.97 -10.69
CA PRO A 61 1.25 -3.61 -9.49
C PRO A 61 2.59 -4.30 -9.75
N GLU A 62 3.56 -4.02 -8.88
CA GLU A 62 4.91 -4.57 -9.00
C GLU A 62 5.20 -5.59 -7.90
N ARG A 63 6.09 -6.55 -8.19
CA ARG A 63 6.51 -7.52 -7.20
C ARG A 63 7.21 -6.78 -6.05
N GLY A 64 6.88 -7.17 -4.83
CA GLY A 64 7.41 -6.53 -3.63
C GLY A 64 6.55 -5.38 -3.10
N ASP A 65 5.57 -4.89 -3.85
CA ASP A 65 4.62 -3.90 -3.34
C ASP A 65 3.89 -4.43 -2.10
N ILE A 66 3.70 -3.55 -1.10
CA ILE A 66 2.83 -3.84 0.05
C ILE A 66 1.47 -3.23 -0.22
N ILE A 67 0.47 -4.09 -0.40
CA ILE A 67 -0.89 -3.70 -0.75
C ILE A 67 -1.86 -3.94 0.39
N THR A 68 -2.97 -3.22 0.32
CA THR A 68 -4.12 -3.40 1.19
C THR A 68 -5.33 -3.80 0.35
N PHE A 69 -6.01 -4.89 0.70
CA PHE A 69 -7.19 -5.36 -0.02
C PHE A 69 -8.23 -5.93 0.94
N TYR A 70 -9.49 -5.94 0.50
CA TYR A 70 -10.57 -6.55 1.27
C TYR A 70 -10.67 -8.04 0.93
N PRO A 71 -10.57 -8.95 1.91
CA PRO A 71 -10.72 -10.38 1.66
C PRO A 71 -12.06 -10.68 1.00
N HIS A 72 -12.02 -11.46 -0.07
CA HIS A 72 -13.19 -11.80 -0.91
C HIS A 72 -13.97 -10.58 -1.45
N GLY A 73 -13.34 -9.40 -1.47
CA GLY A 73 -14.00 -8.15 -1.87
C GLY A 73 -15.01 -7.61 -0.85
N ASN A 74 -15.09 -8.17 0.36
CA ASN A 74 -16.03 -7.71 1.38
C ASN A 74 -15.51 -6.45 2.10
N GLN A 75 -16.07 -5.29 1.75
CA GLN A 75 -15.68 -3.99 2.32
C GLN A 75 -16.06 -3.81 3.80
N GLU A 76 -16.90 -4.69 4.35
CA GLU A 76 -17.26 -4.68 5.78
C GLU A 76 -16.22 -5.36 6.66
N THR A 77 -15.23 -6.03 6.05
CA THR A 77 -14.16 -6.72 6.78
C THR A 77 -12.94 -5.84 7.01
N VAL A 78 -12.12 -6.22 7.98
CA VAL A 78 -10.81 -5.60 8.20
C VAL A 78 -9.93 -5.89 6.96
N PRO A 79 -9.38 -4.86 6.31
CA PRO A 79 -8.57 -5.07 5.12
C PRO A 79 -7.26 -5.78 5.47
N PHE A 80 -6.80 -6.65 4.58
CA PHE A 80 -5.55 -7.36 4.71
C PHE A 80 -4.41 -6.54 4.13
N ILE A 81 -3.28 -6.53 4.84
CA ILE A 81 -2.03 -5.94 4.37
C ILE A 81 -1.10 -7.10 4.03
N LYS A 82 -0.66 -7.19 2.77
CA LYS A 82 0.20 -8.27 2.25
C LYS A 82 1.20 -7.73 1.24
N ARG A 83 2.26 -8.50 0.99
CA ARG A 83 3.25 -8.21 -0.07
C ARG A 83 2.91 -8.98 -1.35
N ILE A 84 3.06 -8.35 -2.51
CA ILE A 84 2.93 -9.02 -3.81
C ILE A 84 4.15 -9.92 -4.03
N ILE A 85 3.91 -11.23 -4.11
CA ILE A 85 4.97 -12.23 -4.33
C ILE A 85 4.96 -12.76 -5.76
N GLY A 86 3.79 -13.05 -6.35
CA GLY A 86 3.64 -13.51 -7.73
C GLY A 86 2.90 -12.50 -8.59
N LEU A 87 3.30 -12.40 -9.86
CA LEU A 87 2.66 -11.53 -10.86
C LEU A 87 1.80 -12.34 -11.86
N PRO A 88 0.90 -11.70 -12.62
CA PRO A 88 0.06 -12.38 -13.57
C PRO A 88 0.85 -13.23 -14.58
N GLY A 89 0.54 -14.52 -14.63
CA GLY A 89 1.20 -15.47 -15.53
C GLY A 89 2.38 -16.22 -14.91
N GLU A 90 2.67 -15.99 -13.64
CA GLU A 90 3.70 -16.73 -12.91
C GLU A 90 3.10 -17.80 -12.00
N SER A 91 3.87 -18.84 -11.73
CA SER A 91 3.59 -19.79 -10.66
C SER A 91 4.61 -19.60 -9.53
N VAL A 92 4.15 -19.74 -8.29
CA VAL A 92 4.99 -19.61 -7.10
C VAL A 92 5.15 -21.00 -6.48
N GLU A 93 6.39 -21.42 -6.25
CA GLU A 93 6.74 -22.64 -5.53
C GLU A 93 7.52 -22.27 -4.28
N ILE A 94 7.23 -22.92 -3.16
CA ILE A 94 8.02 -22.79 -1.94
C ILE A 94 8.71 -24.13 -1.72
N LYS A 95 10.04 -24.12 -1.63
CA LYS A 95 10.81 -25.34 -1.40
C LYS A 95 11.93 -25.06 -0.42
N GLN A 96 11.96 -25.81 0.68
CA GLN A 96 12.96 -25.67 1.75
C GLN A 96 13.05 -24.24 2.30
N GLY A 97 11.91 -23.56 2.42
CA GLY A 97 11.83 -22.19 2.91
C GLY A 97 12.24 -21.10 1.91
N ILE A 98 12.56 -21.45 0.67
CA ILE A 98 12.89 -20.51 -0.41
C ILE A 98 11.71 -20.40 -1.37
N VAL A 99 11.34 -19.18 -1.73
CA VAL A 99 10.33 -18.90 -2.75
C VAL A 99 10.98 -18.91 -4.13
N TYR A 100 10.40 -19.67 -5.05
CA TYR A 100 10.79 -19.74 -6.46
C TYR A 100 9.66 -19.21 -7.35
N ILE A 101 10.02 -18.37 -8.31
CA ILE A 101 9.11 -17.82 -9.32
C ILE A 101 9.35 -18.55 -10.63
N HIS A 102 8.30 -19.19 -11.12
CA HIS A 102 8.25 -19.82 -12.44
C HIS A 102 7.60 -18.85 -13.41
N ASN A 103 8.35 -18.38 -14.40
CA ASN A 103 7.83 -17.47 -15.42
C ASN A 103 7.28 -18.25 -16.65
N LYS A 104 6.58 -17.55 -17.55
CA LYS A 104 6.05 -18.15 -18.79
C LYS A 104 7.14 -18.62 -19.76
N ASP A 105 8.35 -18.09 -19.65
CA ASP A 105 9.48 -18.43 -20.51
C ASP A 105 10.19 -19.73 -20.07
N GLY A 106 9.73 -20.34 -18.97
CA GLY A 106 10.31 -21.55 -18.39
C GLY A 106 11.49 -21.31 -17.45
N ASN A 107 11.84 -20.06 -17.17
CA ASN A 107 12.87 -19.70 -16.20
C ASN A 107 12.31 -19.85 -14.77
N VAL A 108 13.14 -20.43 -13.90
CA VAL A 108 12.88 -20.54 -12.47
C VAL A 108 13.92 -19.74 -11.73
N LEU A 109 13.48 -18.71 -11.00
CA LEU A 109 14.37 -17.82 -10.26
C LEU A 109 14.01 -17.88 -8.77
N PRO A 110 14.99 -18.06 -7.86
CA PRO A 110 14.75 -17.82 -6.45
C PRO A 110 14.43 -16.34 -6.25
N LEU A 111 13.42 -16.06 -5.44
CA LEU A 111 13.05 -14.70 -5.09
C LEU A 111 14.04 -14.15 -4.06
N ASP A 112 14.55 -12.95 -4.30
CA ASP A 112 15.30 -12.22 -3.28
C ASP A 112 14.32 -11.61 -2.27
N GLU A 113 14.45 -12.00 -1.00
CA GLU A 113 13.55 -11.62 0.08
C GLU A 113 14.30 -10.86 1.19
N PRO A 114 14.86 -9.67 0.92
CA PRO A 114 15.66 -8.91 1.90
C PRO A 114 14.84 -8.42 3.11
N TYR A 115 13.51 -8.59 3.04
CA TYR A 115 12.57 -8.27 4.11
C TYR A 115 12.39 -9.42 5.14
N ILE A 116 12.95 -10.61 4.88
CA ILE A 116 12.93 -11.73 5.82
C ILE A 116 14.18 -11.66 6.72
N LYS A 117 13.98 -11.78 8.03
CA LYS A 117 15.09 -11.83 9.00
C LYS A 117 15.72 -13.21 9.14
N GLU A 118 14.92 -14.26 9.01
CA GLU A 118 15.34 -15.65 9.22
C GLU A 118 14.61 -16.56 8.23
N VAL A 119 15.33 -17.53 7.66
CA VAL A 119 14.74 -18.51 6.74
C VAL A 119 13.62 -19.28 7.47
N PRO A 120 12.44 -19.46 6.84
CA PRO A 120 11.35 -20.21 7.45
C PRO A 120 11.79 -21.60 7.91
N SER A 121 11.60 -21.89 9.20
CA SER A 121 12.01 -23.16 9.83
C SER A 121 10.96 -24.27 9.73
N HIS A 122 9.78 -23.97 9.17
CA HIS A 122 8.67 -24.91 9.05
C HIS A 122 8.74 -25.65 7.70
N PRO A 123 8.50 -26.97 7.68
CA PRO A 123 8.49 -27.73 6.44
C PRO A 123 7.21 -27.40 5.67
N PHE A 124 7.33 -26.64 4.60
CA PHE A 124 6.32 -26.57 3.54
C PHE A 124 6.80 -27.43 2.37
#